data_AF-A0A0M3J001-F1
#
_entry.id   AF-A0A0M3J001-F1
#
_cell.length_a   1.000
_cell.length_b   1.000
_cell.length_c   1.000
_cell.angle_alpha   90.00
_cell.angle_beta   90.00
_cell.angle_gamma   90.00
#
_symmetry.space_group_name_H-M   'P 1'
#
loop_
_entity.id
_entity.type
_entity.pdbx_description
1 polymer ?
#
loop_
_entity_poly.entity_id
_entity_poly.type
_entity_poly.pdbx_seq_one_letter_code
_entity_poly.pdbx_strand_id
1 'polypeptide(L)'
;LKSFRLCIQGGSNGGLLVAACSQQRPELYGAVINRVGVLDMLRFHKFTIGGAWIPEYGNPDKASDFPYIYQYSPLHNIRMPPNGVQWPSTLLMTADHDDRVVPSHSLKYIAQLYEVVHNASGVQRNPLLIRVEVRAGHGSGKPTCKVISELVDMYSFMQRVLGMSWHE
;
A
#
# COMPACT_ATOMS: atom_id res chain seq x y z
N LEU A 1 11.44 12.14 18.23
CA LEU A 1 11.72 12.60 16.85
C LEU A 1 10.48 12.31 16.01
N LYS A 2 9.70 13.33 15.61
CA LYS A 2 8.59 13.16 14.67
C LYS A 2 9.18 13.13 13.26
N SER A 3 9.16 11.97 12.61
CA SER A 3 9.81 11.72 11.31
C SER A 3 8.91 12.13 10.14
N PHE A 4 8.44 13.38 10.14
CA PHE A 4 7.56 13.91 9.09
C PHE A 4 8.19 13.96 7.69
N ARG A 5 9.48 13.64 7.55
CA ARG A 5 10.25 13.73 6.31
C ARG A 5 10.62 12.37 5.71
N LEU A 6 10.29 11.26 6.37
CA LEU A 6 10.59 9.93 5.84
C LEU A 6 9.46 9.44 4.93
N CYS A 7 9.79 9.08 3.70
CA CYS A 7 8.92 8.34 2.79
C CYS A 7 9.45 6.93 2.59
N ILE A 8 8.57 5.93 2.68
CA ILE A 8 8.86 4.55 2.29
C ILE A 8 8.10 4.19 1.01
N GLN A 9 8.79 3.51 0.09
CA GLN A 9 8.22 3.09 -1.19
C GLN A 9 8.55 1.63 -1.45
N GLY A 10 7.54 0.87 -1.90
CA GLY A 10 7.71 -0.54 -2.23
C GLY A 10 6.74 -1.02 -3.29
N GLY A 11 7.15 -2.04 -4.05
CA GLY A 11 6.37 -2.64 -5.14
C GLY A 11 6.18 -4.14 -4.96
N SER A 12 5.01 -4.71 -5.30
CA SER A 12 4.74 -6.16 -5.18
C SER A 12 4.89 -6.65 -3.73
N ASN A 13 5.80 -7.56 -3.42
CA ASN A 13 6.19 -7.91 -2.05
C ASN A 13 6.68 -6.67 -1.25
N GLY A 14 7.36 -5.73 -1.91
CA GLY A 14 7.72 -4.45 -1.29
C GLY A 14 6.48 -3.61 -0.93
N GLY A 15 5.37 -3.77 -1.67
CA GLY A 15 4.08 -3.15 -1.34
C GLY A 15 3.49 -3.73 -0.04
N LEU A 16 3.59 -5.05 0.15
CA LEU A 16 3.26 -5.70 1.42
C LEU A 16 4.13 -5.12 2.56
N LEU A 17 5.44 -5.02 2.36
CA LEU A 17 6.39 -4.49 3.34
C LEU A 17 6.01 -3.07 3.79
N VAL A 18 5.87 -2.12 2.85
CA VAL A 18 5.60 -0.73 3.24
C VAL A 18 4.24 -0.56 3.89
N ALA A 19 3.23 -1.35 3.49
CA ALA A 19 1.96 -1.37 4.17
C ALA A 19 2.14 -1.83 5.61
N ALA A 20 2.66 -3.04 5.85
CA ALA A 20 2.85 -3.61 7.18
C ALA A 20 3.67 -2.70 8.11
N CYS A 21 4.81 -2.17 7.62
CA CYS A 21 5.63 -1.23 8.39
C CYS A 21 4.85 0.03 8.79
N SER A 22 4.12 0.63 7.85
CA SER A 22 3.35 1.85 8.13
C SER A 22 2.17 1.64 9.08
N GLN A 23 1.55 0.45 9.11
CA GLN A 23 0.50 0.15 10.10
C GLN A 23 1.07 -0.09 11.49
N GLN A 24 2.24 -0.73 11.57
CA GLN A 24 2.88 -1.06 12.84
C GLN A 24 3.50 0.17 13.50
N ARG A 25 4.12 1.06 12.72
CA ARG A 25 4.85 2.24 13.21
C ARG A 25 4.49 3.52 12.43
N PRO A 26 3.21 3.92 12.37
CA PRO A 26 2.75 5.04 11.54
C PRO A 26 3.44 6.36 11.86
N GLU A 27 3.86 6.59 13.10
CA GLU A 27 4.53 7.81 13.56
C GLU A 27 5.96 8.01 13.00
N LEU A 28 6.55 6.97 12.39
CA LEU A 28 7.87 7.03 11.78
C LEU A 28 7.85 7.58 10.34
N TYR A 29 6.69 7.67 9.71
CA TYR A 29 6.58 7.95 8.29
C TYR A 29 5.76 9.23 8.05
N GLY A 30 6.28 10.10 7.18
CA GLY A 30 5.52 11.22 6.62
C GLY A 30 4.69 10.79 5.41
N ALA A 31 5.22 9.84 4.61
CA ALA A 31 4.55 9.32 3.44
C ALA A 31 4.82 7.84 3.17
N VAL A 32 3.89 7.20 2.47
CA VAL A 32 3.96 5.80 2.01
C VAL A 32 3.53 5.75 0.56
N ILE A 33 4.35 5.14 -0.30
CA ILE A 33 4.00 4.82 -1.68
C ILE A 33 3.99 3.32 -1.85
N ASN A 34 2.80 2.77 -2.11
CA ASN A 34 2.59 1.34 -2.29
C ASN A 34 2.23 1.05 -3.75
N ARG A 35 3.08 0.30 -4.45
CA ARG A 35 2.87 -0.08 -5.86
C ARG A 35 2.51 -1.55 -5.95
N VAL A 36 1.39 -1.87 -6.60
CA VAL A 36 0.96 -3.24 -6.96
C VAL A 36 1.16 -4.24 -5.81
N GLY A 37 0.82 -3.84 -4.58
CA GLY A 37 1.14 -4.59 -3.37
C GLY A 37 0.21 -5.76 -3.08
N VAL A 38 0.73 -6.83 -2.48
CA VAL A 38 -0.06 -7.96 -1.97
C VAL A 38 -0.59 -7.60 -0.58
N LEU A 39 -1.86 -7.18 -0.48
CA LEU A 39 -2.40 -6.57 0.74
C LEU A 39 -3.44 -7.43 1.47
N ASP A 40 -3.89 -8.52 0.85
CA ASP A 40 -4.81 -9.50 1.44
C ASP A 40 -4.07 -10.83 1.52
N MET A 41 -3.35 -11.02 2.62
CA MET A 41 -2.54 -12.22 2.81
C MET A 41 -3.37 -13.46 3.12
N LEU A 42 -4.68 -13.34 3.37
CA LEU A 42 -5.54 -14.50 3.61
C LEU A 42 -6.11 -15.09 2.32
N ARG A 43 -6.02 -14.35 1.21
CA ARG A 43 -6.61 -14.75 -0.07
C ARG A 43 -5.69 -14.61 -1.29
N PHE A 44 -4.45 -14.12 -1.12
CA PHE A 44 -3.52 -13.93 -2.25
C PHE A 44 -3.39 -15.18 -3.13
N HIS A 45 -3.34 -16.37 -2.51
CA HIS A 45 -3.13 -17.64 -3.18
C HIS A 45 -4.31 -18.09 -4.04
N LYS A 46 -5.48 -17.46 -3.89
CA LYS A 46 -6.71 -17.82 -4.61
C LYS A 46 -6.84 -17.10 -5.96
N PHE A 47 -5.90 -16.22 -6.33
CA PHE A 47 -6.00 -15.40 -7.53
C PHE A 47 -4.79 -15.58 -8.44
N THR A 48 -5.03 -15.83 -9.74
CA THR A 48 -4.00 -15.83 -10.80
C THR A 48 -2.78 -16.68 -10.43
N ILE A 49 -1.58 -16.10 -10.42
CA ILE A 49 -0.32 -16.77 -10.08
C ILE A 49 0.00 -16.75 -8.58
N GLY A 50 -0.87 -16.18 -7.73
CA GLY A 50 -0.60 -15.97 -6.31
C GLY A 50 -0.33 -17.26 -5.53
N GLY A 51 -0.87 -18.40 -5.98
CA GLY A 51 -0.57 -19.72 -5.39
C GLY A 51 0.92 -20.10 -5.43
N ALA A 52 1.68 -19.54 -6.38
CA ALA A 52 3.13 -19.75 -6.48
C ALA A 52 3.93 -19.10 -5.33
N TRP A 53 3.33 -18.19 -4.55
CA TRP A 53 4.01 -17.50 -3.44
C TRP A 53 3.78 -18.16 -2.08
N ILE A 54 3.01 -19.24 -2.02
CA ILE A 54 2.82 -20.05 -0.80
C ILE A 54 4.16 -20.49 -0.17
N PRO A 55 5.20 -20.91 -0.92
CA PRO A 55 6.48 -21.28 -0.31
C PRO A 55 7.16 -20.14 0.47
N GLU A 56 6.86 -18.88 0.15
CA GLU A 56 7.42 -17.71 0.83
C GLU A 56 6.51 -17.21 1.97
N TYR A 57 5.20 -17.13 1.73
CA TYR A 57 4.26 -16.53 2.68
C TYR A 57 3.53 -17.51 3.59
N GLY A 58 3.55 -18.80 3.27
CA GLY A 58 2.68 -19.82 3.87
C GLY A 58 1.37 -20.01 3.13
N ASN A 59 0.61 -21.03 3.56
CA ASN A 59 -0.72 -21.30 3.00
C ASN A 59 -1.81 -20.88 4.00
N PRO A 60 -2.60 -19.83 3.71
CA PRO A 60 -3.68 -19.39 4.61
C PRO A 60 -4.76 -20.43 4.88
N ASP A 61 -4.90 -21.45 4.02
CA ASP A 61 -5.85 -22.55 4.23
C ASP A 61 -5.30 -23.63 5.20
N LYS A 62 -4.02 -23.54 5.62
CA LYS A 62 -3.44 -24.39 6.67
C LYS A 62 -3.56 -23.72 8.04
N ALA A 63 -4.18 -24.40 8.99
CA ALA A 63 -4.38 -23.90 10.35
C ALA A 63 -3.07 -23.55 11.08
N SER A 64 -1.96 -24.22 10.75
CA SER A 64 -0.64 -23.91 11.31
C SER A 64 -0.08 -22.58 10.84
N ASP A 65 -0.43 -22.16 9.61
CA ASP A 65 0.18 -21.01 8.95
C ASP A 65 -0.64 -19.73 9.19
N PHE A 66 -1.97 -19.89 9.25
CA PHE A 66 -2.91 -18.79 9.43
C PHE A 66 -2.53 -17.81 10.56
N PRO A 67 -2.13 -18.23 11.78
CA PRO A 67 -1.90 -17.30 12.88
C PRO A 67 -0.82 -16.25 12.59
N TYR A 68 0.30 -16.64 11.97
CA TYR A 68 1.35 -15.67 11.66
C TYR A 68 0.98 -14.82 10.43
N ILE A 69 0.31 -15.39 9.44
CA ILE A 69 -0.16 -14.66 8.26
C ILE A 69 -1.14 -13.56 8.66
N TYR A 70 -2.08 -13.89 9.56
CA TYR A 70 -3.08 -12.95 10.05
C TYR A 70 -2.46 -11.74 10.76
N GLN A 71 -1.37 -11.95 11.53
CA GLN A 71 -0.72 -10.88 12.31
C GLN A 71 -0.15 -9.74 11.46
N TYR A 72 0.28 -10.01 10.23
CA TYR A 72 0.87 -8.99 9.36
C TYR A 72 0.02 -8.64 8.14
N SER A 73 -1.07 -9.37 7.88
CA SER A 73 -1.94 -9.16 6.72
C SER A 73 -2.46 -7.72 6.67
N PRO A 74 -2.03 -6.89 5.70
CA PRO A 74 -2.30 -5.44 5.76
C PRO A 74 -3.79 -5.11 5.79
N LEU A 75 -4.61 -5.77 4.97
CA LEU A 75 -6.06 -5.55 4.93
C LEU A 75 -6.74 -5.80 6.29
N HIS A 76 -6.25 -6.78 7.06
CA HIS A 76 -6.90 -7.24 8.29
C HIS A 76 -6.39 -6.53 9.55
N ASN A 77 -5.32 -5.74 9.42
CA ASN A 77 -4.71 -5.01 10.54
C ASN A 77 -4.90 -3.48 10.42
N ILE A 78 -5.75 -3.01 9.50
CA ILE A 78 -6.15 -1.61 9.41
C ILE A 78 -6.93 -1.23 10.66
N ARG A 79 -6.40 -0.25 11.40
CA ARG A 79 -7.02 0.36 12.57
C ARG A 79 -6.53 1.79 12.69
N MET A 80 -7.24 2.61 13.47
CA MET A 80 -6.71 3.93 13.81
C MET A 80 -5.46 3.78 14.69
N PRO A 81 -4.38 4.52 14.40
CA PRO A 81 -3.24 4.57 15.29
C PRO A 81 -3.65 5.15 16.65
N PRO A 82 -3.06 4.67 17.76
CA PRO A 82 -3.36 5.18 19.09
C PRO A 82 -2.84 6.62 19.29
N ASN A 83 -3.24 7.26 20.40
CA ASN A 83 -2.65 8.51 20.89
C ASN A 83 -2.73 9.70 19.91
N GLY A 84 -3.77 9.74 19.07
CA GLY A 84 -3.96 10.81 18.09
C GLY A 84 -2.93 10.82 16.95
N VAL A 85 -2.18 9.73 16.78
CA VAL A 85 -1.32 9.54 15.61
C VAL A 85 -2.19 9.36 14.37
N GLN A 86 -1.79 9.98 13.27
CA GLN A 86 -2.45 9.85 11.98
C GLN A 86 -1.80 8.73 11.18
N TRP A 87 -2.55 8.15 10.25
CA TRP A 87 -1.94 7.43 9.14
C TRP A 87 -1.04 8.36 8.34
N PRO A 88 0.14 7.91 7.89
CA PRO A 88 0.99 8.67 7.00
C PRO A 88 0.27 8.97 5.68
N SER A 89 0.69 10.04 4.99
CA SER A 89 0.16 10.34 3.67
C SER A 89 0.41 9.17 2.73
N THR A 90 -0.63 8.53 2.22
CA THR A 90 -0.52 7.25 1.51
C THR A 90 -0.97 7.39 0.07
N LEU A 91 -0.13 6.95 -0.86
CA LEU A 91 -0.48 6.78 -2.27
C LEU A 91 -0.38 5.29 -2.62
N LEU A 92 -1.53 4.67 -2.85
CA LEU A 92 -1.59 3.34 -3.46
C LEU A 92 -1.57 3.48 -4.99
N MET A 93 -0.92 2.56 -5.66
CA MET A 93 -0.83 2.54 -7.11
C MET A 93 -1.04 1.12 -7.60
N THR A 94 -1.96 0.93 -8.53
CA THR A 94 -2.23 -0.38 -9.15
C THR A 94 -2.62 -0.18 -10.61
N ALA A 95 -2.87 -1.25 -11.34
CA ALA A 95 -3.35 -1.20 -12.72
C ALA A 95 -4.59 -2.09 -12.90
N ASP A 96 -5.51 -1.67 -13.75
CA ASP A 96 -6.80 -2.34 -13.95
C ASP A 96 -6.69 -3.75 -14.57
N HIS A 97 -5.59 -4.04 -15.27
CA HIS A 97 -5.28 -5.34 -15.85
C HIS A 97 -4.00 -5.95 -15.25
N ASP A 98 -3.69 -5.68 -13.97
CA ASP A 98 -2.62 -6.40 -13.26
C ASP A 98 -3.06 -7.85 -12.98
N ASP A 99 -2.51 -8.78 -13.74
CA ASP A 99 -2.76 -10.23 -13.66
C ASP A 99 -1.72 -10.97 -12.79
N ARG A 100 -0.73 -10.25 -12.25
CA ARG A 100 0.24 -10.81 -11.31
C ARG A 100 -0.18 -10.57 -9.87
N VAL A 101 -0.38 -9.31 -9.50
CA VAL A 101 -0.93 -8.93 -8.19
C VAL A 101 -2.26 -8.23 -8.46
N VAL A 102 -3.34 -9.00 -8.38
CA VAL A 102 -4.67 -8.51 -8.76
C VAL A 102 -5.03 -7.20 -8.04
N PRO A 103 -5.62 -6.21 -8.74
CA PRO A 103 -5.89 -4.89 -8.18
C PRO A 103 -6.85 -4.91 -7.00
N SER A 104 -7.62 -6.00 -6.82
CA SER A 104 -8.48 -6.21 -5.66
C SER A 104 -7.73 -6.12 -4.32
N HIS A 105 -6.42 -6.42 -4.28
CA HIS A 105 -5.60 -6.16 -3.09
C HIS A 105 -5.59 -4.68 -2.70
N SER A 106 -5.28 -3.80 -3.65
CA SER A 106 -5.23 -2.34 -3.43
C SER A 106 -6.62 -1.75 -3.21
N LEU A 107 -7.62 -2.20 -3.97
CA LEU A 107 -8.99 -1.70 -3.89
C LEU A 107 -9.66 -2.05 -2.56
N LYS A 108 -9.53 -3.30 -2.08
CA LYS A 108 -10.06 -3.69 -0.77
C LYS A 108 -9.36 -2.93 0.36
N TYR A 109 -8.03 -2.78 0.26
CA TYR A 109 -7.25 -2.08 1.27
C TYR A 109 -7.67 -0.62 1.40
N ILE A 110 -7.77 0.14 0.30
CA ILE A 110 -8.16 1.56 0.37
C ILE A 110 -9.59 1.73 0.87
N ALA A 111 -10.51 0.85 0.49
CA ALA A 111 -11.89 0.87 0.97
C ALA A 111 -11.96 0.67 2.49
N GLN A 112 -11.27 -0.36 3.01
CA GLN A 112 -11.22 -0.62 4.44
C GLN A 112 -10.51 0.51 5.21
N LEU A 113 -9.46 1.09 4.63
CA LEU A 113 -8.74 2.22 5.22
C LEU A 113 -9.66 3.45 5.32
N TYR A 114 -10.39 3.77 4.25
CA TYR A 114 -11.36 4.86 4.24
C TYR A 114 -12.46 4.67 5.28
N GLU A 115 -13.02 3.46 5.39
CA GLU A 115 -14.01 3.13 6.40
C GLU A 115 -13.49 3.39 7.82
N VAL A 116 -12.27 2.92 8.12
CA VAL A 116 -11.66 3.10 9.45
C VAL A 116 -11.39 4.57 9.77
N VAL A 117 -10.87 5.35 8.81
CA VAL A 117 -10.56 6.77 9.07
C VAL A 117 -11.79 7.66 9.07
N HIS A 118 -12.84 7.30 8.31
CA HIS A 118 -14.12 8.01 8.31
C HIS A 118 -14.77 7.95 9.70
N ASN A 119 -14.76 6.76 10.30
CA ASN A 119 -15.27 6.54 11.66
C ASN A 119 -14.47 7.26 12.76
N ALA A 120 -13.28 7.78 12.43
CA ALA A 120 -12.42 8.56 13.33
C ALA A 120 -12.32 10.04 12.93
N SER A 121 -13.40 10.56 12.32
CA SER A 121 -13.49 11.92 11.77
C SER A 121 -12.92 12.98 12.72
N GLY A 122 -11.90 13.70 12.27
CA GLY A 122 -11.28 14.82 13.00
C GLY A 122 -9.79 14.65 13.30
N VAL A 123 -9.28 13.42 13.34
CA VAL A 123 -7.86 13.14 13.58
C VAL A 123 -7.09 13.05 12.26
N GLN A 124 -7.62 12.31 11.29
CA GLN A 124 -6.95 12.05 10.01
C GLN A 124 -7.10 13.22 9.04
N ARG A 125 -5.98 13.87 8.70
CA ARG A 125 -5.89 14.96 7.71
C ARG A 125 -4.95 14.64 6.55
N ASN A 126 -3.98 13.74 6.76
CA ASN A 126 -3.07 13.34 5.70
C ASN A 126 -3.85 12.66 4.56
N PRO A 127 -3.54 12.98 3.29
CA PRO A 127 -4.22 12.40 2.14
C PRO A 127 -3.93 10.89 2.05
N LEU A 128 -4.99 10.13 1.81
CA LEU A 128 -4.96 8.70 1.53
C LEU A 128 -5.57 8.56 0.15
N LEU A 129 -4.81 8.14 -0.85
CA LEU A 129 -5.21 8.19 -2.25
C LEU A 129 -4.87 6.87 -2.95
N ILE A 130 -5.57 6.61 -4.05
CA ILE A 130 -5.25 5.52 -4.96
C ILE A 130 -5.19 6.03 -6.41
N ARG A 131 -4.14 5.64 -7.13
CA ARG A 131 -3.96 5.83 -8.58
C ARG A 131 -4.14 4.49 -9.27
N VAL A 132 -5.19 4.37 -10.08
CA VAL A 132 -5.43 3.16 -10.89
C VAL A 132 -5.07 3.48 -12.33
N GLU A 133 -4.00 2.86 -12.82
CA GLU A 133 -3.58 2.98 -14.22
C GLU A 133 -4.51 2.13 -15.10
N VAL A 134 -5.13 2.77 -16.10
CA VAL A 134 -6.05 2.10 -17.03
C VAL A 134 -5.30 1.57 -18.24
N ARG A 135 -5.66 0.39 -18.77
CA ARG A 135 -4.92 -0.25 -19.88
C ARG A 135 -3.44 -0.43 -19.54
N ALA A 136 -3.16 -1.00 -18.37
CA ALA A 136 -1.83 -1.44 -17.96
C ALA A 136 -1.91 -2.66 -17.05
N GLY A 137 -0.81 -3.41 -16.95
CA GLY A 137 -0.66 -4.53 -16.02
C GLY A 137 0.43 -4.28 -14.97
N HIS A 138 1.04 -5.36 -14.49
CA HIS A 138 1.98 -5.35 -13.35
C HIS A 138 3.20 -4.42 -13.50
N GLY A 139 3.63 -4.16 -14.74
CA GLY A 139 4.71 -3.22 -15.03
C GLY A 139 5.52 -3.56 -16.27
N SER A 140 5.64 -4.85 -16.62
CA SER A 140 6.33 -5.26 -17.86
C SER A 140 5.55 -4.78 -19.09
N GLY A 141 6.28 -4.28 -20.10
CA GLY A 141 5.69 -3.74 -21.33
C GLY A 141 4.94 -2.41 -21.16
N LYS A 142 5.02 -1.75 -20.00
CA LYS A 142 4.42 -0.43 -19.79
C LYS A 142 5.14 0.61 -20.67
N PRO A 143 4.41 1.39 -21.50
CA PRO A 143 5.00 2.45 -22.32
C PRO A 143 5.80 3.45 -21.48
N THR A 144 6.94 3.93 -21.98
CA THR A 144 7.80 4.89 -21.28
C THR A 144 7.05 6.14 -20.81
N CYS A 145 6.10 6.65 -21.61
CA CYS A 145 5.27 7.79 -21.21
C CYS A 145 4.45 7.53 -19.94
N LYS A 146 3.92 6.31 -19.77
CA LYS A 146 3.19 5.91 -18.56
C LYS A 146 4.12 5.73 -17.38
N VAL A 147 5.34 5.22 -17.60
CA VAL A 147 6.37 5.12 -16.55
C VAL A 147 6.75 6.52 -16.06
N ILE A 148 6.97 7.46 -16.97
CA ILE A 148 7.28 8.86 -16.62
C ILE A 148 6.12 9.49 -15.85
N SER A 149 4.88 9.35 -16.33
CA SER A 149 3.69 9.86 -15.62
C SER A 149 3.56 9.28 -14.21
N GLU A 150 3.80 7.97 -14.04
CA GLU A 150 3.76 7.31 -12.74
C GLU A 150 4.81 7.90 -11.77
N LEU A 151 6.03 8.14 -12.26
CA LEU A 151 7.08 8.77 -11.46
C LEU A 151 6.74 10.22 -11.11
N VAL A 152 6.24 11.00 -12.08
CA VAL A 152 5.83 12.39 -11.84
C VAL A 152 4.76 12.46 -10.75
N ASP A 153 3.75 11.59 -10.79
CA ASP A 153 2.71 11.55 -9.75
C ASP A 153 3.28 11.17 -8.38
N MET A 154 4.19 10.19 -8.32
CA MET A 154 4.87 9.79 -7.08
C MET A 154 5.68 10.94 -6.46
N TYR A 155 6.55 11.57 -7.25
CA TYR A 155 7.42 12.64 -6.77
C TYR A 155 6.61 13.91 -6.44
N SER A 156 5.56 14.22 -7.21
CA SER A 156 4.65 15.33 -6.91
C SER A 156 3.89 15.11 -5.60
N PHE A 157 3.43 13.86 -5.36
CA PHE A 157 2.81 13.49 -4.10
C PHE A 157 3.79 13.67 -2.92
N MET A 158 5.00 13.10 -3.01
CA MET A 158 6.03 13.25 -1.96
C MET A 158 6.37 14.71 -1.70
N GLN A 159 6.59 15.48 -2.76
CA GLN A 159 6.93 16.89 -2.66
C GLN A 159 5.86 17.66 -1.88
N ARG A 160 4.58 17.43 -2.20
CA ARG A 160 3.47 18.12 -1.55
C ARG A 160 3.24 17.69 -0.11
N VAL A 161 3.32 16.39 0.21
CA VAL A 161 2.99 15.89 1.55
C VAL A 161 4.14 15.98 2.54
N LEU A 162 5.38 16.02 2.06
CA LEU A 162 6.58 16.18 2.90
C LEU A 162 7.11 17.63 2.93
N GLY A 163 6.51 18.53 2.15
CA GLY A 163 6.95 19.93 2.06
C GLY A 163 8.33 20.09 1.45
N MET A 164 8.66 19.29 0.42
CA MET A 164 9.96 19.38 -0.25
C MET A 164 10.03 20.64 -1.11
N SER A 165 11.19 21.30 -1.12
CA SER A 165 11.48 22.44 -1.98
C SER A 165 12.32 21.99 -3.18
N TRP A 166 12.00 22.52 -4.36
CA TRP A 166 12.79 22.34 -5.56
C TRP A 166 14.00 23.30 -5.56
N HIS A 167 15.14 22.81 -6.02
CA HIS A 167 16.35 23.60 -6.23
C HIS A 167 16.84 23.31 -7.65
N GLU A 168 17.08 24.37 -8.42
CA GLU A 168 17.65 24.30 -9.77
C GLU A 168 19.17 24.09 -9.75
#